data_AF-C0BB72-F1
#
_entry.id   AF-C0BB72-F1
#
_cell.length_a   1.000
_cell.length_b   1.000
_cell.length_c   1.000
_cell.angle_alpha   90.00
_cell.angle_beta   90.00
_cell.angle_gamma   90.00
#
_symmetry.space_group_name_H-M   'P 1'
#
loop_
_entity.id
_entity.type
_entity.pdbx_description
1 polymer ?
#
loop_
_entity_poly.entity_id
_entity_poly.type
_entity_poly.pdbx_seq_one_letter_code
_entity_poly.pdbx_strand_id
1 'polypeptide(L)'
;MVLKYDILSVKTLYEHITKADYLASDSKTSYQYIIGNPPWGYEFSESEKEKLRKNYRTASGKNIESYDLFIEKALRNLSINGQLSFILPEAILNVKAHTPVRTAIMESNSIRYLNFLGNAFDKVQCPCIILQLIHTGKPLSTVGMEVSDCSHCTTILTNRKISAEYFSFHTTDAEYQLLEKIRHIPKTKFLAGNADFALGIVTGNNKKYISSVKTKITKLF
;
A
#
# COMPACT_ATOMS: atom_id res chain seq x y z
N MET A 1 -10.03 -3.18 33.71
CA MET A 1 -11.20 -2.48 34.29
C MET A 1 -12.11 -2.04 33.15
N VAL A 2 -12.98 -2.93 32.66
CA VAL A 2 -13.86 -2.72 31.49
C VAL A 2 -15.28 -3.08 31.88
N LEU A 3 -15.88 -2.33 32.82
CA LEU A 3 -17.23 -2.59 33.33
C LEU A 3 -17.88 -1.29 33.82
N LYS A 4 -17.93 -0.25 32.98
CA LYS A 4 -18.61 1.01 33.36
C LYS A 4 -19.38 1.73 32.27
N TYR A 5 -19.63 1.06 31.17
CA TYR A 5 -20.51 1.57 30.14
C TYR A 5 -21.50 0.49 29.76
N ASP A 6 -22.76 0.85 29.74
CA ASP A 6 -23.86 0.07 29.17
C ASP A 6 -23.77 0.14 27.62
N ILE A 7 -22.59 -0.15 27.05
CA ILE A 7 -22.26 -0.04 25.61
C ILE A 7 -23.05 -1.07 24.78
N LEU A 8 -23.74 -2.01 25.44
CA LEU A 8 -24.32 -3.18 24.79
C LEU A 8 -25.78 -2.99 24.38
N SER A 9 -26.36 -1.81 24.60
CA SER A 9 -27.70 -1.56 24.06
C SER A 9 -27.61 -1.40 22.53
N VAL A 10 -28.43 -2.17 21.82
CA VAL A 10 -28.58 -2.08 20.35
C VAL A 10 -28.87 -0.65 19.90
N LYS A 11 -29.61 0.10 20.73
CA LYS A 11 -29.92 1.52 20.52
C LYS A 11 -28.64 2.38 20.45
N THR A 12 -27.74 2.21 21.40
CA THR A 12 -26.46 2.93 21.44
C THR A 12 -25.61 2.62 20.21
N LEU A 13 -25.61 1.38 19.71
CA LEU A 13 -24.91 1.04 18.46
C LEU A 13 -25.51 1.80 17.27
N TYR A 14 -26.84 1.79 17.11
CA TYR A 14 -27.50 2.49 16.01
C TYR A 14 -27.30 4.01 16.02
N GLU A 15 -27.18 4.64 17.20
CA GLU A 15 -26.86 6.07 17.33
C GLU A 15 -25.46 6.41 16.77
N HIS A 16 -24.56 5.44 16.65
CA HIS A 16 -23.20 5.62 16.13
C HIS A 16 -23.01 5.04 14.72
N ILE A 17 -24.06 4.51 14.08
CA ILE A 17 -24.02 4.07 12.69
C ILE A 17 -24.53 5.20 11.80
N THR A 18 -23.69 5.64 10.87
CA THR A 18 -24.05 6.67 9.90
C THR A 18 -24.19 6.06 8.50
N LYS A 19 -25.32 6.32 7.84
CA LYS A 19 -25.51 6.03 6.41
C LYS A 19 -25.04 7.23 5.58
N ALA A 20 -23.79 7.22 5.15
CA ALA A 20 -23.22 8.28 4.32
C ALA A 20 -22.15 7.73 3.37
N ASP A 21 -21.89 8.46 2.29
CA ASP A 21 -20.68 8.26 1.49
C ASP A 21 -19.49 8.84 2.26
N TYR A 22 -18.60 7.96 2.72
CA TYR A 22 -17.40 8.37 3.45
C TYR A 22 -16.56 9.34 2.61
N LEU A 23 -16.32 9.06 1.33
CA LEU A 23 -15.46 9.87 0.47
C LEU A 23 -16.04 11.27 0.20
N ALA A 24 -17.37 11.41 0.16
CA ALA A 24 -18.05 12.69 -0.04
C ALA A 24 -18.31 13.47 1.27
N SER A 25 -18.23 12.83 2.44
CA SER A 25 -18.58 13.48 3.71
C SER A 25 -17.55 14.52 4.16
N ASP A 26 -17.98 15.73 4.53
CA ASP A 26 -17.09 16.79 5.05
C ASP A 26 -16.91 16.76 6.58
N SER A 27 -17.01 15.57 7.18
CA SER A 27 -16.83 15.43 8.62
C SER A 27 -15.42 15.89 9.03
N LYS A 28 -15.34 16.98 9.79
CA LYS A 28 -14.11 17.49 10.43
C LYS A 28 -13.72 16.71 11.69
N THR A 29 -14.40 15.59 11.95
CA THR A 29 -14.13 14.77 13.12
C THR A 29 -12.79 14.07 12.97
N SER A 30 -12.00 14.09 14.04
CA SER A 30 -10.76 13.33 14.15
C SER A 30 -10.98 12.10 15.03
N TYR A 31 -10.38 10.99 14.65
CA TYR A 31 -10.51 9.70 15.32
C TYR A 31 -9.18 9.22 15.88
N GLN A 32 -9.22 8.60 17.05
CA GLN A 32 -8.05 7.95 17.64
C GLN A 32 -7.74 6.61 16.94
N TYR A 33 -8.77 5.93 16.43
CA TYR A 33 -8.65 4.65 15.75
C TYR A 33 -9.56 4.63 14.52
N ILE A 34 -9.01 4.23 13.38
CA ILE A 34 -9.76 3.93 12.17
C ILE A 34 -9.35 2.52 11.75
N ILE A 35 -10.31 1.59 11.67
CA ILE A 35 -10.05 0.18 11.39
C ILE A 35 -11.05 -0.29 10.34
N GLY A 36 -10.61 -1.07 9.36
CA GLY A 36 -11.54 -1.62 8.38
C GLY A 36 -10.90 -2.34 7.21
N ASN A 37 -11.75 -2.74 6.28
CA ASN A 37 -11.38 -3.28 4.98
C ASN A 37 -12.02 -2.37 3.92
N PRO A 38 -11.33 -1.33 3.43
CA PRO A 38 -11.89 -0.43 2.43
C PRO A 38 -12.18 -1.21 1.13
N PRO A 39 -13.13 -0.76 0.29
CA PRO A 39 -13.43 -1.44 -0.97
C PRO A 39 -12.22 -1.42 -1.91
N TRP A 40 -12.00 -2.52 -2.63
CA TRP A 40 -10.93 -2.65 -3.63
C TRP A 40 -11.52 -2.62 -5.04
N GLY A 41 -10.90 -1.86 -5.95
CA GLY A 41 -11.29 -1.86 -7.37
C GLY A 41 -12.69 -1.32 -7.67
N TYR A 42 -13.24 -0.43 -6.84
CA TYR A 42 -14.54 0.19 -7.16
C TYR A 42 -14.44 1.02 -8.45
N GLU A 43 -15.35 0.76 -9.39
CA GLU A 43 -15.41 1.47 -10.65
C GLU A 43 -16.22 2.77 -10.52
N PHE A 44 -15.51 3.89 -10.41
CA PHE A 44 -16.14 5.22 -10.41
C PHE A 44 -16.59 5.61 -11.82
N SER A 45 -17.77 6.21 -11.93
CA SER A 45 -18.21 6.93 -13.13
C SER A 45 -17.34 8.15 -13.41
N GLU A 46 -17.32 8.65 -14.65
CA GLU A 46 -16.55 9.86 -14.98
C GLU A 46 -16.97 11.09 -14.15
N SER A 47 -18.27 11.19 -13.84
CA SER A 47 -18.78 12.26 -12.98
C SER A 47 -18.27 12.19 -11.53
N GLU A 48 -18.12 10.98 -10.98
CA GLU A 48 -17.53 10.77 -9.65
C GLU A 48 -16.04 11.06 -9.67
N LYS A 49 -15.32 10.58 -10.70
CA LYS A 49 -13.88 10.85 -10.87
C LYS A 49 -13.60 12.35 -10.91
N GLU A 50 -14.41 13.14 -11.61
CA GLU A 50 -14.23 14.59 -11.67
C GLU A 50 -14.39 15.24 -10.28
N LYS A 51 -15.38 14.81 -9.48
CA LYS A 51 -15.56 15.29 -8.10
C LYS A 51 -14.39 14.88 -7.20
N LEU A 52 -13.95 13.62 -7.29
CA LEU A 52 -12.86 13.09 -6.48
C LEU A 52 -11.54 13.81 -6.75
N ARG A 53 -11.24 14.12 -8.01
CA ARG A 53 -10.04 14.88 -8.41
C ARG A 53 -9.93 16.27 -7.79
N LYS A 54 -11.05 16.87 -7.40
CA LYS A 54 -11.08 18.18 -6.71
C LYS A 54 -10.66 18.07 -5.24
N ASN A 55 -10.83 16.90 -4.62
CA ASN A 55 -10.71 16.71 -3.17
C ASN A 55 -9.60 15.74 -2.74
N TYR A 56 -9.04 14.96 -3.66
CA TYR A 56 -8.10 13.88 -3.40
C TYR A 56 -6.92 13.92 -4.37
N ARG A 57 -5.71 13.97 -3.85
CA ARG A 57 -4.48 13.90 -4.68
C ARG A 57 -4.26 12.52 -5.27
N THR A 58 -4.74 11.48 -4.58
CA THR A 58 -4.72 10.08 -5.03
C THR A 58 -5.66 9.83 -6.22
N ALA A 59 -6.60 10.74 -6.48
CA ALA A 59 -7.47 10.69 -7.65
C ALA A 59 -6.83 11.24 -8.95
N SER A 60 -5.57 11.70 -8.91
CA SER A 60 -4.90 12.36 -10.05
C SER A 60 -4.62 11.44 -11.24
N GLY A 61 -4.60 10.12 -11.04
CA GLY A 61 -4.36 9.12 -12.09
C GLY A 61 -5.53 8.92 -13.06
N LYS A 62 -5.26 8.16 -14.14
CA LYS A 62 -6.29 7.71 -15.09
C LYS A 62 -7.25 6.72 -14.43
N ASN A 63 -6.70 5.75 -13.70
CA ASN A 63 -7.44 4.80 -12.89
C ASN A 63 -7.37 5.26 -11.45
N ILE A 64 -8.52 5.36 -10.80
CA ILE A 64 -8.64 5.81 -9.41
C ILE A 64 -8.94 4.57 -8.57
N GLU A 65 -8.06 4.29 -7.62
CA GLU A 65 -8.17 3.13 -6.74
C GLU A 65 -8.91 3.54 -5.47
N SER A 66 -10.00 2.84 -5.17
CA SER A 66 -10.89 3.23 -4.07
C SER A 66 -10.19 3.19 -2.71
N TYR A 67 -9.35 2.19 -2.45
CA TYR A 67 -8.65 2.11 -1.18
C TYR A 67 -7.59 3.21 -1.00
N ASP A 68 -7.00 3.75 -2.08
CA ASP A 68 -6.09 4.91 -1.99
C ASP A 68 -6.83 6.15 -1.49
N LEU A 69 -8.05 6.40 -2.00
CA LEU A 69 -8.92 7.49 -1.55
C LEU A 69 -9.31 7.33 -0.09
N PHE A 70 -9.67 6.11 0.33
CA PHE A 70 -10.04 5.81 1.70
C PHE A 70 -8.86 6.02 2.65
N ILE A 71 -7.63 5.66 2.26
CA ILE A 71 -6.43 5.93 3.05
C ILE A 71 -6.20 7.44 3.15
N GLU A 72 -6.20 8.16 2.04
CA GLU A 72 -6.01 9.62 2.04
C GLU A 72 -7.05 10.34 2.91
N LYS A 73 -8.31 9.88 2.88
CA LYS A 73 -9.35 10.42 3.76
C LYS A 73 -9.09 10.05 5.22
N ALA A 74 -8.82 8.78 5.50
CA ALA A 74 -8.58 8.29 6.85
C ALA A 74 -7.41 9.04 7.49
N LEU A 75 -6.30 9.24 6.78
CA LEU A 75 -5.15 10.02 7.26
C LEU A 75 -5.55 11.46 7.64
N ARG A 76 -6.42 12.11 6.87
CA ARG A 76 -6.96 13.45 7.21
C ARG A 76 -7.90 13.45 8.42
N ASN A 77 -8.54 12.32 8.69
CA ASN A 77 -9.44 12.16 9.83
C ASN A 77 -8.75 11.52 11.05
N LEU A 78 -7.44 11.25 11.03
CA LEU A 78 -6.73 10.75 12.21
C LEU A 78 -6.33 11.90 13.12
N SER A 79 -6.56 11.73 14.42
CA SER A 79 -5.96 12.58 15.44
C SER A 79 -4.44 12.38 15.48
N ILE A 80 -3.69 13.34 16.01
CA ILE A 80 -2.27 13.12 16.33
C ILE A 80 -2.12 11.91 17.27
N ASN A 81 -1.16 11.04 16.98
CA ASN A 81 -0.96 9.71 17.57
C ASN A 81 -2.12 8.72 17.34
N GLY A 82 -3.10 9.08 16.51
CA GLY A 82 -4.17 8.21 16.03
C GLY A 82 -3.61 7.07 15.18
N GLN A 83 -4.32 5.94 15.16
CA GLN A 83 -3.92 4.75 14.42
C GLN A 83 -4.93 4.39 13.35
N LEU A 84 -4.43 4.06 12.17
CA LEU A 84 -5.19 3.50 11.06
C LEU A 84 -4.74 2.06 10.83
N SER A 85 -5.67 1.11 10.75
CA SER A 85 -5.36 -0.28 10.40
C SER A 85 -6.30 -0.78 9.33
N PHE A 86 -5.77 -0.98 8.12
CA PHE A 86 -6.52 -1.48 6.98
C PHE A 86 -5.96 -2.79 6.45
N ILE A 87 -6.86 -3.63 5.93
CA ILE A 87 -6.51 -4.74 5.05
C ILE A 87 -6.51 -4.21 3.62
N LEU A 88 -5.39 -4.37 2.91
CA LEU A 88 -5.17 -3.75 1.60
C LEU A 88 -4.52 -4.74 0.63
N PRO A 89 -4.66 -4.57 -0.69
CA PRO A 89 -3.83 -5.27 -1.67
C PRO A 89 -2.34 -4.96 -1.43
N GLU A 90 -1.48 -5.96 -1.56
CA GLU A 90 -0.02 -5.79 -1.42
C GLU A 90 0.55 -4.81 -2.47
N ALA A 91 -0.13 -4.68 -3.62
CA ALA A 91 0.21 -3.77 -4.71
C ALA A 91 0.43 -2.31 -4.26
N ILE A 92 -0.21 -1.87 -3.16
CA ILE A 92 -0.01 -0.54 -2.59
C ILE A 92 1.46 -0.24 -2.28
N LEU A 93 2.28 -1.26 -1.99
CA LEU A 93 3.67 -1.09 -1.62
C LEU A 93 4.58 -0.77 -2.81
N ASN A 94 4.26 -1.23 -4.02
CA ASN A 94 5.20 -1.21 -5.14
C ASN A 94 4.65 -0.75 -6.51
N VAL A 95 3.34 -0.74 -6.72
CA VAL A 95 2.78 -0.31 -8.01
C VAL A 95 2.82 1.22 -8.11
N LYS A 96 3.25 1.72 -9.28
CA LYS A 96 3.45 3.15 -9.56
C LYS A 96 2.19 4.00 -9.38
N ALA A 97 1.01 3.43 -9.63
CA ALA A 97 -0.27 4.12 -9.46
C ALA A 97 -0.49 4.60 -8.01
N HIS A 98 0.01 3.87 -7.01
CA HIS A 98 -0.14 4.19 -5.58
C HIS A 98 0.96 5.11 -5.02
N THR A 99 1.83 5.66 -5.88
CA THR A 99 2.84 6.63 -5.44
C THR A 99 2.22 7.80 -4.66
N PRO A 100 1.10 8.44 -5.08
CA PRO A 100 0.52 9.55 -4.35
C PRO A 100 0.07 9.21 -2.93
N VAL A 101 -0.47 8.01 -2.70
CA VAL A 101 -0.88 7.56 -1.35
C VAL A 101 0.33 7.23 -0.49
N ARG A 102 1.37 6.59 -1.06
CA ARG A 102 2.64 6.36 -0.35
C ARG A 102 3.31 7.66 0.06
N THR A 103 3.29 8.68 -0.80
CA THR A 103 3.74 10.03 -0.43
C THR A 103 2.92 10.58 0.74
N ALA A 104 1.60 10.33 0.78
CA ALA A 104 0.72 10.89 1.83
C ALA A 104 1.04 10.26 3.19
N ILE A 105 1.27 8.95 3.17
CA ILE A 105 1.74 8.20 4.32
C ILE A 105 3.09 8.79 4.79
N MET A 106 4.05 8.99 3.88
CA MET A 106 5.40 9.46 4.22
C MET A 106 5.48 10.86 4.83
N GLU A 107 4.53 11.75 4.54
CA GLU A 107 4.60 13.16 4.97
C GLU A 107 4.38 13.36 6.47
N SER A 108 3.48 12.58 7.08
CA SER A 108 3.01 12.84 8.45
C SER A 108 2.68 11.58 9.27
N ASN A 109 3.05 10.41 8.79
CA ASN A 109 2.70 9.13 9.40
C ASN A 109 3.92 8.20 9.44
N SER A 110 3.89 7.23 10.35
CA SER A 110 4.85 6.13 10.37
C SER A 110 4.12 4.79 10.33
N ILE A 111 4.79 3.78 9.78
CA ILE A 111 4.23 2.42 9.75
C ILE A 111 4.58 1.77 11.07
N ARG A 112 3.55 1.39 11.83
CA ARG A 112 3.72 0.68 13.10
C ARG A 112 3.86 -0.82 12.87
N TYR A 113 2.98 -1.36 12.03
CA TYR A 113 2.87 -2.79 11.77
C TYR A 113 2.53 -3.03 10.29
N LEU A 114 3.26 -3.95 9.66
CA LEU A 114 3.00 -4.44 8.31
C LEU A 114 3.02 -5.97 8.32
N ASN A 115 1.91 -6.59 7.96
CA ASN A 115 1.79 -8.05 7.92
C ASN A 115 1.40 -8.53 6.53
N PHE A 116 2.21 -9.40 5.95
CA PHE A 116 1.96 -10.04 4.67
C PHE A 116 1.11 -11.29 4.87
N LEU A 117 -0.14 -11.22 4.40
CA LEU A 117 -1.11 -12.31 4.57
C LEU A 117 -1.13 -13.27 3.36
N GLY A 118 -0.48 -12.90 2.25
CA GLY A 118 -0.60 -13.61 0.99
C GLY A 118 -2.06 -13.63 0.50
N ASN A 119 -2.48 -14.72 -0.13
CA ASN A 119 -3.85 -14.86 -0.63
C ASN A 119 -4.80 -15.30 0.50
N ALA A 120 -5.17 -14.37 1.38
CA ALA A 120 -5.99 -14.67 2.56
C ALA A 120 -7.50 -14.77 2.28
N PHE A 121 -7.97 -14.24 1.15
CA PHE A 121 -9.40 -14.22 0.79
C PHE A 121 -9.71 -15.29 -0.26
N ASP A 122 -10.68 -16.17 0.06
CA ASP A 122 -11.17 -17.16 -0.89
C ASP A 122 -11.73 -16.46 -2.15
N LYS A 123 -11.41 -17.02 -3.33
CA LYS A 123 -11.79 -16.51 -4.66
C LYS A 123 -11.21 -15.14 -5.06
N VAL A 124 -10.30 -14.56 -4.27
CA VAL A 124 -9.57 -13.34 -4.63
C VAL A 124 -8.12 -13.70 -4.91
N GLN A 125 -7.70 -13.62 -6.18
CA GLN A 125 -6.30 -13.84 -6.57
C GLN A 125 -5.47 -12.56 -6.42
N CYS A 126 -5.42 -12.03 -5.20
CA CYS A 126 -4.66 -10.83 -4.88
C CYS A 126 -4.03 -11.00 -3.49
N PRO A 127 -2.69 -10.98 -3.37
CA PRO A 127 -2.06 -10.98 -2.07
C PRO A 127 -2.41 -9.71 -1.31
N CYS A 128 -2.66 -9.84 -0.02
CA CYS A 128 -3.05 -8.72 0.82
C CYS A 128 -2.14 -8.58 2.05
N ILE A 129 -2.19 -7.38 2.61
CA ILE A 129 -1.44 -6.97 3.78
C ILE A 129 -2.38 -6.39 4.83
N ILE A 130 -2.00 -6.46 6.11
CA ILE A 130 -2.46 -5.50 7.12
C ILE A 130 -1.43 -4.39 7.18
N LEU A 131 -1.86 -3.16 6.91
CA LEU A 131 -1.05 -1.97 7.09
C LEU A 131 -1.59 -1.17 8.27
N GLN A 132 -0.79 -1.05 9.32
CA GLN A 132 -1.09 -0.18 10.46
C GLN A 132 -0.18 1.05 10.44
N LEU A 133 -0.80 2.22 10.41
CA LEU A 133 -0.16 3.52 10.44
C LEU A 133 -0.43 4.20 11.77
N ILE A 134 0.51 5.02 12.21
CA ILE A 134 0.32 5.99 13.29
C ILE A 134 0.55 7.40 12.74
N HIS A 135 -0.39 8.30 13.02
CA HIS A 135 -0.28 9.70 12.61
C HIS A 135 0.66 10.45 13.56
N THR A 136 1.91 10.66 13.15
CA THR A 136 2.96 11.23 14.01
C THR A 136 3.11 12.74 13.83
N GLY A 137 2.52 13.31 12.78
CA GLY A 137 2.75 14.70 12.36
C GLY A 137 4.18 14.96 11.85
N LYS A 138 4.96 13.90 11.60
CA LYS A 138 6.35 13.96 11.16
C LYS A 138 6.56 13.04 9.96
N PRO A 139 7.60 13.28 9.14
CA PRO A 139 7.97 12.36 8.08
C PRO A 139 8.19 10.94 8.60
N LEU A 140 7.90 9.95 7.76
CA LEU A 140 7.96 8.55 8.11
C LEU A 140 9.33 8.13 8.65
N SER A 141 9.30 7.50 9.82
CA SER A 141 10.42 6.74 10.36
C SER A 141 10.16 5.25 10.16
N THR A 142 11.22 4.50 9.86
CA THR A 142 11.19 3.03 9.75
C THR A 142 11.58 2.34 11.04
N VAL A 143 12.19 3.07 11.98
CA VAL A 143 12.62 2.51 13.28
C VAL A 143 11.40 2.16 14.14
N GLY A 144 11.39 0.94 14.67
CA GLY A 144 10.32 0.39 15.49
C GLY A 144 9.15 -0.19 14.69
N MET A 145 9.24 -0.19 13.35
CA MET A 145 8.25 -0.85 12.49
C MET A 145 8.34 -2.36 12.65
N GLU A 146 7.22 -3.01 12.96
CA GLU A 146 7.11 -4.47 12.94
C GLU A 146 6.69 -4.94 11.55
N VAL A 147 7.41 -5.94 11.03
CA VAL A 147 7.15 -6.58 9.74
C VAL A 147 7.01 -8.07 9.97
N SER A 148 5.92 -8.65 9.49
CA SER A 148 5.63 -10.07 9.63
C SER A 148 5.06 -10.70 8.37
N ASP A 149 5.28 -11.99 8.22
CA ASP A 149 4.60 -12.86 7.28
C ASP A 149 4.13 -14.14 8.02
N CYS A 150 3.70 -15.17 7.30
CA CYS A 150 3.23 -16.43 7.89
C CYS A 150 4.29 -17.23 8.67
N SER A 151 5.57 -16.89 8.52
CA SER A 151 6.72 -17.64 9.03
C SER A 151 7.71 -16.80 9.84
N HIS A 152 7.76 -15.49 9.61
CA HIS A 152 8.75 -14.61 10.21
C HIS A 152 8.08 -13.38 10.81
N CYS A 153 8.64 -12.87 11.90
CA CYS A 153 8.32 -11.57 12.47
C CYS A 153 9.62 -10.89 12.87
N THR A 154 9.79 -9.63 12.48
CA THR A 154 10.98 -8.84 12.75
C THR A 154 10.62 -7.39 13.02
N THR A 155 11.47 -6.70 13.77
CA THR A 155 11.37 -5.25 13.99
C THR A 155 12.52 -4.57 13.28
N ILE A 156 12.21 -3.54 12.50
CA ILE A 156 13.22 -2.68 11.89
C ILE A 156 13.79 -1.75 12.97
N LEU A 157 15.08 -1.87 13.28
CA LEU A 157 15.76 -1.07 14.29
C LEU A 157 16.62 0.04 13.67
N THR A 158 16.90 -0.07 12.37
CA THR A 158 17.69 0.93 11.63
C THR A 158 16.82 1.85 10.79
N ASN A 159 17.21 3.12 10.70
CA ASN A 159 16.50 4.05 9.82
C ASN A 159 16.92 3.81 8.36
N ARG A 160 15.96 3.42 7.52
CA ARG A 160 16.17 3.08 6.11
C ARG A 160 15.82 4.24 5.21
N LYS A 161 16.56 4.39 4.10
CA LYS A 161 16.17 5.28 3.02
C LYS A 161 14.89 4.74 2.37
N ILE A 162 13.84 5.54 2.42
CA ILE A 162 12.51 5.23 1.87
C ILE A 162 12.23 6.10 0.65
N SER A 163 11.41 5.57 -0.26
CA SER A 163 10.90 6.31 -1.42
C SER A 163 9.43 5.99 -1.62
N ALA A 164 8.64 7.01 -1.99
CA ALA A 164 7.25 6.80 -2.39
C ALA A 164 7.12 6.01 -3.69
N GLU A 165 8.22 5.77 -4.42
CA GLU A 165 8.20 4.89 -5.60
C GLU A 165 8.10 3.41 -5.22
N TYR A 166 8.63 3.03 -4.05
CA TYR A 166 8.71 1.63 -3.65
C TYR A 166 8.92 1.49 -2.13
N PHE A 167 7.93 0.92 -1.44
CA PHE A 167 8.01 0.53 -0.03
C PHE A 167 8.57 -0.88 0.09
N SER A 168 9.88 -0.99 0.32
CA SER A 168 10.55 -2.26 0.55
C SER A 168 10.84 -2.48 2.03
N PHE A 169 10.11 -3.41 2.66
CA PHE A 169 10.29 -3.72 4.09
C PHE A 169 10.56 -5.20 4.38
N HIS A 170 10.74 -6.03 3.34
CA HIS A 170 11.01 -7.47 3.51
C HIS A 170 12.40 -7.78 4.10
N THR A 171 13.37 -6.88 3.96
CA THR A 171 14.73 -7.15 4.42
C THR A 171 14.85 -6.96 5.92
N THR A 172 15.59 -7.83 6.59
CA THR A 172 16.09 -7.62 7.96
C THR A 172 17.11 -6.49 8.00
N ASP A 173 17.49 -6.03 9.20
CA ASP A 173 18.52 -5.00 9.33
C ASP A 173 19.91 -5.50 8.87
N ALA A 174 20.22 -6.78 9.09
CA ALA A 174 21.48 -7.36 8.61
C ALA A 174 21.53 -7.38 7.07
N GLU A 175 20.44 -7.79 6.41
CA GLU A 175 20.33 -7.75 4.95
C GLU A 175 20.35 -6.32 4.41
N TYR A 176 19.66 -5.40 5.07
CA TYR A 176 19.67 -3.99 4.68
C TYR A 176 21.08 -3.40 4.76
N GLN A 177 21.83 -3.67 5.83
CA GLN A 177 23.23 -3.25 5.96
C GLN A 177 24.12 -3.86 4.88
N LEU A 178 23.91 -5.12 4.51
CA LEU A 178 24.63 -5.76 3.40
C LEU A 178 24.31 -5.07 2.06
N LEU A 179 23.05 -4.75 1.79
CA LEU A 179 22.64 -4.01 0.60
C LEU A 179 23.26 -2.62 0.56
N GLU A 180 23.30 -1.92 1.69
CA GLU A 180 23.97 -0.62 1.80
C GLU A 180 25.47 -0.74 1.53
N LYS A 181 26.15 -1.78 2.03
CA LYS A 181 27.56 -2.05 1.68
C LYS A 181 27.72 -2.22 0.18
N ILE A 182 26.91 -3.07 -0.45
CA ILE A 182 26.95 -3.34 -1.91
C ILE A 182 26.74 -2.04 -2.71
N ARG A 183 25.77 -1.21 -2.31
CA ARG A 183 25.44 0.07 -2.97
C ARG A 183 26.59 1.09 -2.94
N HIS A 184 27.46 1.02 -1.94
CA HIS A 184 28.56 1.96 -1.73
C HIS A 184 29.93 1.39 -2.11
N ILE A 185 30.00 0.19 -2.71
CA ILE A 185 31.27 -0.34 -3.22
C ILE A 185 31.80 0.61 -4.32
N PRO A 186 33.06 1.07 -4.23
CA PRO A 186 33.62 1.92 -5.26
C PRO A 186 33.77 1.16 -6.58
N LYS A 187 33.65 1.87 -7.71
CA LYS A 187 33.82 1.34 -9.08
C LYS A 187 32.78 0.29 -9.51
N THR A 188 31.59 0.29 -8.92
CA THR A 188 30.45 -0.52 -9.40
C THR A 188 29.85 0.06 -10.68
N LYS A 189 29.45 -0.80 -11.62
CA LYS A 189 28.62 -0.43 -12.76
C LYS A 189 27.17 -0.85 -12.51
N PHE A 190 26.23 0.06 -12.72
CA PHE A 190 24.80 -0.26 -12.70
C PHE A 190 24.36 -0.73 -14.07
N LEU A 191 23.40 -1.67 -14.12
CA LEU A 191 22.82 -2.10 -15.40
C LEU A 191 22.07 -0.96 -16.10
N ALA A 192 21.50 -0.01 -15.34
CA ALA A 192 20.90 1.19 -15.90
C ALA A 192 21.93 1.95 -16.77
N GLY A 193 21.61 2.13 -18.05
CA GLY A 193 22.49 2.77 -19.03
C GLY A 193 23.72 1.95 -19.46
N ASN A 194 23.89 0.71 -18.96
CA ASN A 194 24.97 -0.20 -19.36
C ASN A 194 24.46 -1.56 -19.88
N ALA A 195 23.15 -1.77 -19.91
CA ALA A 195 22.51 -2.97 -20.41
C ALA A 195 21.18 -2.63 -21.06
N ASP A 196 20.86 -3.33 -22.15
CA ASP A 196 19.55 -3.28 -22.79
C ASP A 196 18.67 -4.38 -22.20
N PHE A 197 17.51 -3.97 -21.67
CA PHE A 197 16.51 -4.88 -21.17
C PHE A 197 15.44 -5.06 -22.25
N ALA A 198 15.42 -6.21 -22.89
CA ALA A 198 14.34 -6.60 -23.79
C ALA A 198 13.36 -7.52 -23.05
N LEU A 199 12.08 -7.13 -23.00
CA LEU A 199 11.03 -8.08 -22.66
C LEU A 199 10.78 -8.94 -23.92
N GLY A 200 10.96 -10.26 -23.81
CA GLY A 200 10.59 -11.17 -24.89
C GLY A 200 9.10 -11.11 -25.23
N ILE A 201 8.67 -11.86 -26.23
CA ILE A 201 7.25 -11.96 -26.60
C ILE A 201 6.46 -12.64 -25.46
N VAL A 202 5.59 -11.88 -24.78
CA VAL A 202 4.64 -12.38 -23.78
C VAL A 202 3.23 -12.14 -24.29
N THR A 203 2.60 -13.16 -24.86
CA THR A 203 1.26 -13.01 -25.50
C THR A 203 0.10 -13.40 -24.58
N GLY A 204 0.37 -13.83 -23.35
CA GLY A 204 -0.64 -14.44 -22.46
C GLY A 204 -1.16 -15.80 -22.96
N ASN A 205 -0.88 -16.19 -24.21
CA ASN A 205 -1.19 -17.47 -24.82
C ASN A 205 0.03 -18.01 -25.58
N ASN A 206 1.14 -18.11 -24.87
CA ASN A 206 2.42 -18.52 -25.41
C ASN A 206 2.34 -19.87 -26.15
N LYS A 207 1.47 -20.79 -25.72
CA LYS A 207 1.25 -22.10 -26.38
C LYS A 207 0.82 -21.98 -27.85
N LYS A 208 0.06 -20.95 -28.22
CA LYS A 208 -0.39 -20.74 -29.60
C LYS A 208 0.71 -20.20 -30.51
N TYR A 209 1.68 -19.48 -29.95
CA TYR A 209 2.64 -18.68 -30.71
C TYR A 209 4.09 -19.18 -30.61
N ILE A 210 4.38 -20.13 -29.71
CA ILE A 210 5.67 -20.79 -29.61
C ILE A 210 5.63 -22.11 -30.39
N SER A 211 6.45 -22.20 -31.44
CA SER A 211 6.68 -23.42 -32.22
C SER A 211 7.94 -24.13 -31.71
N SER A 212 7.89 -25.46 -31.59
CA SER A 212 9.07 -26.30 -31.33
C SER A 212 9.92 -26.54 -32.59
N VAL A 213 9.43 -26.15 -33.77
CA VAL A 213 10.11 -26.32 -35.06
C VAL A 213 10.74 -24.99 -35.48
N LYS A 214 12.07 -24.96 -35.56
CA LYS A 214 12.85 -23.81 -36.04
C LYS A 214 12.66 -23.65 -37.55
N THR A 215 12.22 -22.48 -37.99
CA THR A 215 12.08 -22.13 -39.42
C THR A 215 13.04 -21.00 -39.80
N LYS A 216 13.30 -20.80 -41.10
CA LYS A 216 14.24 -19.75 -41.58
C LYS A 216 13.84 -18.31 -41.15
N ILE A 217 12.61 -18.10 -40.71
CA ILE A 217 12.02 -16.79 -40.38
C ILE A 217 12.02 -16.54 -38.85
N THR A 218 12.27 -17.55 -38.03
CA THR A 218 12.37 -17.40 -36.57
C THR A 218 13.77 -16.93 -36.17
N LYS A 219 14.06 -15.64 -36.41
CA LYS A 219 15.16 -14.94 -35.72
C LYS A 219 14.63 -14.50 -34.35
N LEU A 220 15.07 -15.19 -33.31
CA LEU A 220 15.05 -14.65 -31.95
C LEU A 220 16.12 -13.56 -31.90
N PHE A 221 15.73 -12.38 -31.41
CA PHE A 221 16.67 -11.32 -31.04
C PHE A 221 17.47 -11.76 -29.81
#